data_AF-A0A971NC99-F1
#
_entry.id   AF-A0A971NC99-F1
#
_cell.length_a   1.000
_cell.length_b   1.000
_cell.length_c   1.000
_cell.angle_alpha   90.00
_cell.angle_beta   90.00
_cell.angle_gamma   90.00
#
_symmetry.space_group_name_H-M   'P 1'
#
loop_
_entity.id
_entity.type
_entity.pdbx_description
1 polymer ?
#
loop_
_entity_poly.entity_id
_entity_poly.type
_entity_poly.pdbx_seq_one_letter_code
_entity_poly.pdbx_strand_id
1 'polypeptide(L)'
;MGYNRVRFNNFRNIEPREIKWSPGLNLLTGPNGSGKTNILEGINIVSGWGPLERGTRSSSLPTWNSGSSEIQLTGQLDDENGEIIKVKISSRYTIRIEEETITATDLRWRIPVLSFLPNDMSII
;
A
#
# COMPACT_ATOMS: atom_id res chain seq x y z
N MET A 1 5.52 0.21 -15.18
CA MET A 1 6.34 -0.08 -14.00
C MET A 1 5.41 -0.25 -12.82
N GLY A 2 5.55 -1.33 -12.07
CA GLY A 2 4.67 -1.70 -10.95
C GLY A 2 5.47 -2.41 -9.85
N TYR A 3 4.80 -3.14 -8.98
CA TYR A 3 5.47 -3.97 -7.98
C TYR A 3 5.50 -5.43 -8.42
N ASN A 4 6.64 -6.12 -8.27
CA ASN A 4 6.69 -7.58 -8.37
C ASN A 4 6.32 -8.26 -7.04
N ARG A 5 6.41 -7.52 -5.92
CA ARG A 5 6.17 -8.04 -4.57
C ARG A 5 5.76 -6.90 -3.64
N VAL A 6 4.72 -7.15 -2.84
CA VAL A 6 4.31 -6.25 -1.75
C VAL A 6 4.16 -7.05 -0.46
N ARG A 7 4.81 -6.56 0.61
CA ARG A 7 4.74 -7.12 1.96
C ARG A 7 3.95 -6.19 2.86
N PHE A 8 3.04 -6.78 3.62
CA PHE A 8 2.16 -6.13 4.58
C PHE A 8 2.53 -6.62 5.96
N ASN A 9 2.91 -5.71 6.86
CA ASN A 9 3.18 -6.02 8.25
C ASN A 9 2.27 -5.15 9.13
N ASN A 10 1.50 -5.82 9.98
CA ASN A 10 0.62 -5.20 10.97
C ASN A 10 -0.43 -4.23 10.37
N PHE A 11 -0.93 -4.52 9.16
CA PHE A 11 -1.80 -3.62 8.40
C PHE A 11 -3.25 -4.11 8.33
N ARG A 12 -4.19 -3.34 8.91
CA ARG A 12 -5.63 -3.64 8.92
C ARG A 12 -5.92 -5.10 9.31
N ASN A 13 -6.81 -5.76 8.59
CA ASN A 13 -7.13 -7.18 8.79
C ASN A 13 -6.26 -8.12 7.92
N ILE A 14 -5.04 -7.72 7.57
CA ILE A 14 -4.10 -8.56 6.83
C ILE A 14 -3.03 -9.10 7.78
N GLU A 15 -3.01 -10.41 7.96
CA GLU A 15 -1.89 -11.11 8.62
C GLU A 15 -0.57 -10.76 7.93
N PRO A 16 0.56 -10.64 8.67
CA PRO A 16 1.87 -10.46 8.08
C PRO A 16 2.10 -11.41 6.90
N ARG A 17 2.08 -10.82 5.71
CA ARG A 17 2.05 -11.59 4.47
C ARG A 17 2.71 -10.81 3.38
N GLU A 18 3.14 -11.57 2.41
CA GLU A 18 3.69 -11.08 1.19
C GLU A 18 2.96 -11.66 -0.01
N ILE A 19 2.72 -10.79 -0.98
CA ILE A 19 2.06 -11.12 -2.22
C ILE A 19 3.05 -10.86 -3.34
N LYS A 20 3.28 -11.87 -4.17
CA LYS A 20 4.02 -11.74 -5.42
C LYS A 20 3.02 -11.48 -6.54
N TRP A 21 3.31 -10.48 -7.35
CA TRP A 21 2.46 -10.06 -8.46
C TRP A 21 3.05 -10.59 -9.77
N SER A 22 2.16 -10.96 -10.68
CA SER A 22 2.56 -11.27 -12.05
C SER A 22 2.44 -10.02 -12.93
N PRO A 23 3.18 -9.92 -14.04
CA PRO A 23 2.97 -8.87 -15.01
C PRO A 23 1.53 -8.87 -15.54
N GLY A 24 0.97 -7.68 -15.75
CA GLY A 24 -0.39 -7.52 -16.31
C GLY A 24 -1.51 -7.66 -15.27
N LEU A 25 -2.54 -8.44 -15.59
CA LEU A 25 -3.77 -8.53 -14.80
C LEU A 25 -3.61 -9.49 -13.62
N ASN A 26 -3.80 -8.97 -12.41
CA ASN A 26 -3.85 -9.76 -11.19
C ASN A 26 -5.27 -9.71 -10.61
N LEU A 27 -5.87 -10.88 -10.38
CA LEU A 27 -7.22 -10.99 -9.83
C LEU A 27 -7.17 -11.39 -8.35
N LEU A 28 -7.65 -10.49 -7.48
CA LEU A 28 -7.86 -10.79 -6.07
C LEU A 28 -9.27 -11.36 -5.88
N THR A 29 -9.36 -12.63 -5.47
CA THR A 29 -10.64 -13.33 -5.24
C THR A 29 -10.82 -13.68 -3.77
N GLY A 30 -12.08 -13.93 -3.38
CA GLY A 30 -12.44 -14.35 -2.03
C GLY A 30 -13.71 -13.67 -1.50
N PRO A 31 -14.23 -14.10 -0.34
CA PRO A 31 -15.45 -13.55 0.25
C PRO A 31 -15.37 -12.06 0.60
N ASN A 32 -16.51 -11.39 0.76
CA ASN A 32 -16.52 -10.02 1.30
C ASN A 32 -15.91 -9.99 2.71
N GLY A 33 -15.21 -8.90 3.03
CA GLY A 33 -14.48 -8.78 4.29
C GLY A 33 -13.12 -9.51 4.34
N SER A 34 -12.74 -10.29 3.34
CA SER A 34 -11.48 -11.05 3.32
C SER A 34 -10.20 -10.20 3.14
N GLY A 35 -10.31 -8.87 3.12
CA GLY A 35 -9.16 -7.96 3.01
C GLY A 35 -8.73 -7.59 1.59
N LYS A 36 -9.47 -7.96 0.54
CA LYS A 36 -9.15 -7.60 -0.86
C LYS A 36 -8.93 -6.09 -1.06
N THR A 37 -9.87 -5.27 -0.58
CA THR A 37 -9.77 -3.80 -0.64
C THR A 37 -8.59 -3.28 0.19
N ASN A 38 -8.28 -3.94 1.31
CA ASN A 38 -7.13 -3.57 2.14
C ASN A 38 -5.81 -3.86 1.40
N ILE A 39 -5.70 -4.96 0.67
CA ILE A 39 -4.53 -5.23 -0.18
C ILE A 39 -4.35 -4.11 -1.22
N LEU A 40 -5.40 -3.73 -1.92
CA LEU A 40 -5.37 -2.61 -2.88
C LEU A 40 -5.00 -1.29 -2.19
N GLU A 41 -5.51 -1.05 -0.99
CA GLU A 41 -5.18 0.16 -0.24
C GLU A 41 -3.72 0.20 0.20
N GLY A 42 -3.15 -0.92 0.64
CA GLY A 42 -1.73 -0.96 0.98
C GLY A 42 -0.84 -0.74 -0.25
N ILE A 43 -1.26 -1.18 -1.45
CA ILE A 43 -0.58 -0.82 -2.72
C ILE A 43 -0.67 0.70 -2.96
N ASN A 44 -1.85 1.30 -2.78
CA ASN A 44 -2.04 2.74 -2.96
C ASN A 44 -1.17 3.55 -1.98
N ILE A 45 -1.09 3.11 -0.73
CA ILE A 45 -0.26 3.72 0.32
C ILE A 45 1.23 3.56 0.02
N VAL A 46 1.71 2.36 -0.34
CA VAL A 46 3.13 2.11 -0.63
C VAL A 46 3.59 2.78 -1.93
N SER A 47 2.64 3.26 -2.74
CA SER A 47 2.85 4.11 -3.91
C SER A 47 2.77 5.61 -3.60
N GLY A 48 2.59 6.00 -2.33
CA GLY A 48 2.59 7.41 -1.89
C GLY A 48 1.25 8.15 -2.03
N TRP A 49 0.17 7.49 -2.44
CA TRP A 49 -1.15 8.11 -2.62
C TRP A 49 -1.97 8.18 -1.33
N GLY A 50 -1.60 7.37 -0.33
CA GLY A 50 -2.29 7.31 0.96
C GLY A 50 -3.50 6.37 0.96
N PRO A 51 -4.33 6.41 2.03
CA PRO A 51 -5.54 5.59 2.14
C PRO A 51 -6.51 5.83 0.97
N LEU A 52 -7.26 4.80 0.59
CA LEU A 52 -8.25 4.89 -0.50
C LEU A 52 -9.51 5.63 -0.04
N GLU A 53 -9.84 5.54 1.25
CA GLU A 53 -10.94 6.30 1.85
C GLU A 53 -10.53 7.76 2.05
N ARG A 54 -11.19 8.67 1.30
CA ARG A 54 -10.93 10.11 1.37
C ARG A 54 -11.16 10.64 2.80
N GLY A 55 -10.19 11.41 3.30
CA GLY A 55 -10.24 12.03 4.63
C GLY A 55 -9.66 11.18 5.76
N THR A 56 -9.35 9.90 5.51
CA THR A 56 -8.66 9.03 6.47
C THR A 56 -7.22 9.49 6.67
N ARG A 57 -6.84 9.75 7.93
CA ARG A 57 -5.45 10.07 8.27
C ARG A 57 -4.61 8.79 8.26
N SER A 58 -3.46 8.83 7.59
CA SER A 58 -2.57 7.66 7.56
C SER A 58 -2.19 7.19 8.97
N SER A 59 -1.98 8.10 9.91
CA SER A 59 -1.61 7.77 11.31
C SER A 59 -2.70 7.08 12.13
N SER A 60 -3.95 7.01 11.64
CA SER A 60 -5.07 6.38 12.34
C SER A 60 -5.51 5.06 11.69
N LEU A 61 -4.66 4.48 10.83
CA LEU A 61 -4.97 3.20 10.20
C LEU A 61 -4.97 2.08 11.25
N PRO A 62 -5.97 1.18 11.23
CA PRO A 62 -6.03 0.07 12.17
C PRO A 62 -4.93 -0.95 11.85
N THR A 63 -4.47 -1.65 12.88
CA THR A 63 -3.40 -2.64 12.79
C THR A 63 -3.93 -4.07 12.90
N TRP A 64 -3.11 -5.08 12.57
CA TRP A 64 -3.46 -6.52 12.67
C TRP A 64 -3.54 -7.03 14.12
N ASN A 65 -3.60 -6.11 15.10
CA ASN A 65 -3.59 -6.42 16.53
C ASN A 65 -2.35 -7.24 16.95
N SER A 66 -1.18 -6.93 16.38
CA SER A 66 0.08 -7.61 16.71
C SER A 66 0.71 -7.15 18.04
N GLY A 67 -0.02 -6.37 18.86
CA GLY A 67 0.53 -5.65 20.02
C GLY A 67 1.38 -4.42 19.68
N SER A 68 1.56 -4.10 18.39
CA SER A 68 2.25 -2.92 17.90
C SER A 68 1.28 -1.95 17.22
N SER A 69 1.53 -0.65 17.34
CA SER A 69 0.85 0.40 16.57
C SER A 69 1.55 0.74 15.26
N GLU A 70 2.70 0.12 15.00
CA GLU A 70 3.50 0.38 13.81
C GLU A 70 3.07 -0.50 12.65
N ILE A 71 2.72 0.13 11.55
CA ILE A 71 2.45 -0.50 10.25
C ILE A 71 3.70 -0.35 9.40
N GLN A 72 4.07 -1.42 8.70
CA GLN A 72 5.08 -1.37 7.66
C GLN A 72 4.57 -2.01 6.38
N LEU A 73 4.65 -1.26 5.29
CA LEU A 73 4.37 -1.73 3.94
C LEU A 73 5.67 -1.65 3.13
N THR A 74 6.01 -2.71 2.42
CA THR A 74 7.21 -2.77 1.59
C THR A 74 6.83 -3.19 0.19
N GLY A 75 7.20 -2.41 -0.82
CA GLY A 75 6.99 -2.72 -2.22
C GLY A 75 8.32 -2.84 -2.94
N GLN A 76 8.53 -3.94 -3.65
CA GLN A 76 9.68 -4.11 -4.53
C GLN A 76 9.25 -3.82 -5.97
N LEU A 77 9.95 -2.90 -6.63
CA LEU A 77 9.66 -2.50 -8.00
C LEU A 77 10.00 -3.61 -8.98
N ASP A 78 9.18 -3.68 -10.03
CA ASP A 78 9.44 -4.47 -11.22
C ASP A 78 10.26 -3.62 -12.21
N ASP A 79 11.52 -3.39 -11.87
CA ASP A 79 12.53 -2.74 -12.70
C ASP A 79 13.86 -3.53 -12.66
N GLU A 80 14.87 -3.07 -13.40
CA GLU A 80 16.15 -3.76 -13.50
C GLU A 80 16.90 -3.86 -12.16
N ASN A 81 16.68 -2.89 -11.26
CA ASN A 81 17.39 -2.79 -9.99
C ASN A 81 16.63 -3.45 -8.83
N GLY A 82 15.34 -3.75 -9.01
CA GLY A 82 14.46 -4.30 -8.00
C GLY A 82 14.32 -3.38 -6.79
N GLU A 83 14.23 -2.06 -7.01
CA GLU A 83 14.25 -1.06 -5.93
C GLU A 83 13.17 -1.30 -4.87
N ILE A 84 13.53 -1.06 -3.61
CA ILE A 84 12.68 -1.32 -2.46
C ILE A 84 12.15 -0.02 -1.87
N ILE A 85 10.83 0.14 -1.92
CA ILE A 85 10.09 1.19 -1.22
C ILE A 85 9.60 0.66 0.12
N LYS A 86 9.84 1.40 1.20
CA LYS A 86 9.34 1.12 2.55
C LYS A 86 8.52 2.29 3.05
N VAL A 87 7.27 2.02 3.41
CA VAL A 87 6.38 2.96 4.10
C VAL A 87 6.18 2.48 5.52
N LYS A 88 6.50 3.35 6.47
CA LYS A 88 6.32 3.12 7.90
C LYS A 88 5.31 4.12 8.44
N ILE A 89 4.31 3.62 9.14
CA ILE A 89 3.22 4.42 9.70
C ILE A 89 3.08 4.10 11.17
N SER A 90 3.32 5.11 12.00
CA SER A 90 3.07 5.06 13.44
C SER A 90 2.59 6.45 13.88
N SER A 91 3.28 7.10 14.82
CA SER A 91 3.06 8.53 15.11
C SER A 91 3.44 9.43 13.93
N ARG A 92 4.33 8.95 13.05
CA ARG A 92 4.74 9.64 11.83
C ARG A 92 4.56 8.73 10.63
N TYR A 93 4.31 9.35 9.47
CA TYR A 93 4.27 8.70 8.17
C TYR A 93 5.62 8.93 7.47
N THR A 94 6.38 7.87 7.24
CA THR A 94 7.73 7.95 6.64
C THR A 94 7.81 7.06 5.42
N ILE A 95 8.29 7.61 4.31
CA ILE A 95 8.55 6.89 3.06
C ILE A 95 10.06 6.84 2.85
N ARG A 96 10.58 5.66 2.50
CA ARG A 96 11.97 5.48 2.08
C ARG A 96 12.05 4.70 0.78
N ILE A 97 13.02 5.05 -0.06
CA ILE A 97 13.50 4.21 -1.15
C ILE A 97 14.91 3.79 -0.79
N GLU A 98 15.16 2.48 -0.73
CA GLU A 98 16.37 1.91 -0.16
C GLU A 98 16.64 2.42 1.27
N GLU A 99 17.59 3.35 1.42
CA GLU A 99 17.98 3.99 2.68
C GLU A 99 17.61 5.47 2.74
N GLU A 100 17.21 6.08 1.62
CA GLU A 100 16.91 7.51 1.52
C GLU A 100 15.44 7.80 1.86
N THR A 101 15.20 8.85 2.64
CA THR A 101 13.84 9.31 2.96
C THR A 101 13.38 10.29 1.89
N ILE A 102 12.21 10.02 1.29
CA ILE A 102 11.65 10.82 0.20
C ILE A 102 10.26 11.33 0.55
N THR A 103 9.76 12.31 -0.22
CA THR A 103 8.38 12.77 -0.05
C THR A 103 7.38 11.87 -0.79
N ALA A 104 6.11 11.95 -0.41
CA ALA A 104 5.04 11.29 -1.14
C ALA A 104 4.92 11.79 -2.58
N THR A 105 5.22 13.08 -2.82
CA THR A 105 5.21 13.68 -4.16
C THR A 105 6.26 13.03 -5.05
N ASP A 106 7.50 12.89 -4.55
CA ASP A 106 8.59 12.25 -5.30
C ASP A 106 8.22 10.80 -5.67
N LEU A 107 7.61 10.08 -4.73
CA LEU A 107 7.20 8.70 -4.95
C LEU A 107 6.12 8.56 -6.03
N ARG A 108 5.13 9.46 -6.06
CA ARG A 108 4.03 9.43 -7.04
C ARG A 108 4.51 9.63 -8.48
N TRP A 109 5.59 10.39 -8.67
CA TRP A 109 6.23 10.53 -9.98
C TRP A 109 6.90 9.24 -10.44
N ARG A 110 7.39 8.44 -9.49
CA ARG A 110 8.05 7.17 -9.77
C ARG A 110 7.06 6.03 -9.98
N ILE A 111 6.00 5.99 -9.18
CA ILE A 111 4.94 4.97 -9.20
C ILE A 111 3.56 5.64 -9.34
N PRO A 112 3.18 6.01 -10.58
CA PRO A 112 1.84 6.53 -10.83
C PRO A 112 0.81 5.41 -10.63
N VAL A 113 -0.18 5.67 -9.79
CA VAL A 113 -1.29 4.75 -9.54
C VAL A 113 -2.60 5.48 -9.81
N LEU A 114 -3.49 4.82 -10.54
CA LEU A 114 -4.86 5.24 -10.73
C LEU A 114 -5.78 4.19 -10.11
N SER A 115 -6.58 4.62 -9.14
CA SER A 115 -7.57 3.77 -8.48
C SER A 115 -8.97 4.13 -8.94
N PHE A 116 -9.78 3.12 -9.25
CA PHE A 116 -11.21 3.27 -9.54
C PHE A 116 -12.00 2.67 -8.38
N LEU A 117 -12.66 3.50 -7.59
CA LEU A 117 -13.46 3.04 -6.46
C LEU A 117 -14.96 3.07 -6.79
N PRO A 118 -15.78 2.19 -6.19
CA PRO A 118 -17.23 2.23 -6.38
C PRO A 118 -17.84 3.60 -6.07
N ASN A 119 -17.33 4.28 -5.04
CA ASN A 119 -17.80 5.61 -4.63
C ASN A 119 -17.34 6.74 -5.56
N ASP A 120 -16.38 6.51 -6.46
CA ASP A 120 -15.98 7.52 -7.45
C ASP A 120 -16.99 7.61 -8.61
N MET A 121 -17.78 6.56 -8.82
CA MET A 121 -18.78 6.47 -9.88
C MET A 121 -20.18 6.87 -9.42
N SER A 122 -20.36 7.35 -8.18
CA SER A 122 -21.65 7.84 -7.71
C SER A 122 -21.97 9.16 -8.42
N ILE A 123 -22.71 9.05 -9.52
CA ILE A 123 -23.43 10.17 -10.11
C ILE A 123 -24.62 10.39 -9.18
N ILE A 124 -24.60 11.49 -8.43
CA ILE A 124 -25.74 11.94 -7.63
C ILE A 124 -26.89 12.29 -8.57
#